data_AF-A0A953S0I4-F1
#
_entry.id   AF-A0A953S0I4-F1
#
_cell.length_a   1.000
_cell.length_b   1.000
_cell.length_c   1.000
_cell.angle_alpha   90.00
_cell.angle_beta   90.00
_cell.angle_gamma   90.00
#
_symmetry.space_group_name_H-M   'P 1'
#
loop_
_entity.id
_entity.type
_entity.pdbx_description
1 polymer ?
#
loop_
_entity_poly.entity_id
_entity_poly.type
_entity_poly.pdbx_seq_one_letter_code
_entity_poly.pdbx_strand_id
1 'polypeptide(L)'
;MMQDGHNRRMRRAGVSGAIAAVICAGYLMAQSAPQPAPKAAAPAANLNQLMRSLFFPHSNVVFFTQRYDPAEVKPASEPSASTDPLTGVFGGWEAVENSALTLADSADLLMTPGRKCSNGRDMPLANADWVQMVNGLRDASMFAYKAALTKDRDKMLQASDVLATSCSNCHGKYRPGNAANRCRP
;
A
#
# COMPACT_ATOMS: atom_id res chain seq x y z
N MET A 1 -64.65 -70.67 27.11
CA MET A 1 -63.62 -71.71 26.95
C MET A 1 -62.28 -71.01 27.12
N MET A 2 -61.70 -71.00 28.33
CA MET A 2 -61.00 -72.12 28.98
C MET A 2 -59.80 -72.58 28.17
N GLN A 3 -58.59 -72.25 28.65
CA GLN A 3 -57.47 -73.16 28.95
C GLN A 3 -56.15 -72.36 28.84
N ASP A 4 -55.48 -72.02 29.94
CA ASP A 4 -54.78 -72.86 30.93
C ASP A 4 -53.29 -73.03 30.59
N GLY A 5 -52.48 -72.97 31.65
CA GLY A 5 -51.06 -73.38 31.65
C GLY A 5 -50.14 -72.26 32.10
N HIS A 6 -50.00 -71.97 33.40
CA HIS A 6 -48.99 -72.54 34.31
C HIS A 6 -47.54 -72.32 33.80
N ASN A 7 -46.56 -71.80 34.56
CA ASN A 7 -46.30 -72.06 35.97
C ASN A 7 -45.14 -71.16 36.47
N ARG A 8 -45.20 -70.77 37.76
CA ARG A 8 -44.11 -70.62 38.76
C ARG A 8 -42.80 -69.88 38.39
N ARG A 9 -42.14 -69.12 39.26
CA ARG A 9 -42.34 -68.54 40.61
C ARG A 9 -40.95 -67.92 40.91
N MET A 10 -40.92 -66.77 41.61
CA MET A 10 -39.86 -66.36 42.56
C MET A 10 -38.44 -66.15 42.00
N ARG A 11 -37.71 -65.07 42.28
CA ARG A 11 -37.29 -64.57 43.60
C ARG A 11 -36.30 -63.41 43.36
N ARG A 12 -36.34 -62.38 44.24
CA ARG A 12 -35.21 -61.65 44.91
C ARG A 12 -34.10 -61.04 44.01
N ALA A 13 -33.40 -59.95 44.31
CA ALA A 13 -33.37 -58.95 45.36
C ALA A 13 -32.21 -57.98 45.00
N GLY A 14 -32.25 -56.72 45.48
CA GLY A 14 -31.10 -55.82 45.61
C GLY A 14 -30.51 -55.32 44.27
N VAL A 15 -29.77 -54.21 44.18
CA VAL A 15 -29.04 -53.42 45.18
C VAL A 15 -28.92 -52.00 44.63
N SER A 16 -28.94 -51.04 45.55
CA SER A 16 -28.72 -49.61 45.38
C SER A 16 -27.40 -49.26 44.65
N GLY A 17 -27.43 -48.22 43.81
CA GLY A 17 -26.23 -47.58 43.26
C GLY A 17 -26.45 -46.07 43.14
N ALA A 18 -25.75 -45.31 44.00
CA ALA A 18 -25.82 -43.86 44.10
C ALA A 18 -25.27 -43.17 42.82
N ILE A 19 -25.98 -42.15 42.32
CA ILE A 19 -25.48 -41.27 41.26
C ILE A 19 -25.05 -39.95 41.89
N ALA A 20 -23.76 -39.66 41.73
CA ALA A 20 -23.07 -38.48 42.23
C ALA A 20 -23.60 -37.18 41.58
N ALA A 21 -23.81 -36.16 42.40
CA ALA A 21 -24.13 -34.81 41.97
C ALA A 21 -22.89 -34.11 41.41
N VAL A 22 -22.93 -33.73 40.13
CA VAL A 22 -21.90 -32.91 39.46
C VAL A 22 -22.20 -31.44 39.73
N ILE A 23 -21.31 -30.76 40.45
CA ILE A 23 -21.36 -29.32 40.72
C ILE A 23 -20.83 -28.59 39.48
N CYS A 24 -21.73 -27.93 38.73
CA CYS A 24 -21.38 -27.00 37.66
C CYS A 24 -20.80 -25.71 38.25
N ALA A 25 -19.47 -25.61 38.32
CA ALA A 25 -18.76 -24.35 38.55
C ALA A 25 -18.81 -23.51 37.27
N GLY A 26 -19.67 -22.48 37.26
CA GLY A 26 -19.78 -21.53 36.16
C GLY A 26 -18.50 -20.69 36.02
N TYR A 27 -17.79 -20.87 34.91
CA TYR A 27 -16.75 -19.96 34.46
C TYR A 27 -17.40 -18.65 33.99
N LEU A 28 -17.34 -17.62 34.83
CA LEU A 28 -17.59 -16.23 34.42
C LEU A 28 -16.43 -15.78 33.52
N MET A 29 -16.57 -15.97 32.20
CA MET A 29 -15.73 -15.32 31.21
C MET A 29 -16.06 -13.82 31.21
N ALA A 30 -15.23 -13.03 31.88
CA ALA A 30 -15.29 -11.57 31.80
C ALA A 30 -15.03 -11.16 30.34
N GLN A 31 -16.08 -10.73 29.64
CA GLN A 31 -15.97 -10.18 28.29
C GLN A 31 -15.23 -8.84 28.39
N SER A 32 -13.97 -8.83 27.98
CA SER A 32 -13.20 -7.59 27.83
C SER A 32 -13.88 -6.75 26.75
N ALA A 33 -14.31 -5.53 27.08
CA ALA A 33 -14.84 -4.61 26.08
C ALA A 33 -13.78 -4.40 24.97
N PRO A 34 -14.16 -4.36 23.68
CA PRO A 34 -13.23 -4.08 22.61
C PRO A 34 -12.51 -2.76 22.87
N GLN A 35 -11.18 -2.77 23.00
CA GLN A 35 -10.42 -1.53 23.07
C GLN A 35 -10.51 -0.82 21.71
N PRO A 36 -10.69 0.52 21.68
CA PRO A 36 -10.64 1.27 20.43
C PRO A 36 -9.31 1.01 19.73
N ALA A 37 -9.37 0.69 18.43
CA ALA A 37 -8.16 0.53 17.63
C ALA A 37 -7.29 1.79 17.75
N PRO A 38 -5.96 1.65 17.90
CA PRO A 38 -5.06 2.81 17.95
C PRO A 38 -5.26 3.69 16.71
N LYS A 39 -5.40 5.01 16.92
CA LYS A 39 -5.46 5.96 15.81
C LYS A 39 -4.16 5.88 15.02
N ALA A 40 -4.24 5.63 13.72
CA ALA A 40 -3.08 5.61 12.84
C ALA A 40 -2.29 6.92 12.99
N ALA A 41 -0.97 6.80 13.19
CA ALA A 41 -0.09 7.95 13.28
C ALA A 41 -0.09 8.74 11.96
N ALA A 42 -0.01 10.07 12.05
CA ALA A 42 0.15 10.89 10.87
C ALA A 42 1.49 10.57 10.17
N PRO A 43 1.55 10.61 8.83
CA PRO A 43 2.80 10.39 8.11
C PRO A 43 3.89 11.37 8.53
N ALA A 44 5.12 10.87 8.73
CA ALA A 44 6.24 11.68 9.19
C ALA A 44 6.65 12.80 8.21
N ALA A 45 6.56 12.53 6.90
CA ALA A 45 6.91 13.50 5.86
C ALA A 45 5.71 14.37 5.47
N ASN A 46 5.90 15.69 5.34
CA ASN A 46 4.96 16.54 4.61
C ASN A 46 5.01 16.26 3.09
N LEU A 47 4.04 16.78 2.33
CA LEU A 47 3.94 16.54 0.89
C LEU A 47 5.23 16.91 0.12
N ASN A 48 5.88 18.02 0.49
CA ASN A 48 7.11 18.45 -0.20
C ASN A 48 8.32 17.57 0.17
N GLN A 49 8.35 16.99 1.37
CA GLN A 49 9.33 15.96 1.72
C GLN A 49 9.08 14.68 0.92
N LEU A 50 7.82 14.22 0.83
CA LEU A 50 7.45 13.04 0.02
C LEU A 50 7.83 13.22 -1.46
N MET A 51 7.54 14.38 -2.03
CA MET A 51 7.89 14.71 -3.42
C MET A 51 9.41 14.66 -3.64
N ARG A 52 10.21 15.14 -2.69
CA ARG A 52 11.69 15.11 -2.80
C ARG A 52 12.29 13.74 -2.54
N SER A 53 11.66 12.93 -1.68
CA SER A 53 12.22 11.65 -1.26
C SER A 53 11.94 10.52 -2.24
N LEU A 54 10.79 10.55 -2.92
CA LEU A 54 10.38 9.47 -3.84
C LEU A 54 10.17 10.00 -5.25
N PHE A 55 9.25 10.94 -5.44
CA PHE A 55 8.85 11.34 -6.79
C PHE A 55 9.98 11.97 -7.61
N PHE A 56 10.75 12.89 -7.02
CA PHE A 56 11.83 13.59 -7.71
C PHE A 56 12.96 12.65 -8.17
N PRO A 57 13.62 11.86 -7.30
CA PRO A 57 14.69 10.98 -7.75
C PRO A 57 14.21 9.93 -8.75
N HIS A 58 13.05 9.30 -8.54
CA HIS A 58 12.56 8.25 -9.44
C HIS A 58 12.05 8.79 -10.78
N SER A 59 11.44 9.98 -10.82
CA SER A 59 11.08 10.62 -12.10
C SER A 59 12.32 11.01 -12.91
N ASN A 60 13.40 11.46 -12.26
CA ASN A 60 14.65 11.74 -12.96
C ASN A 60 15.25 10.48 -13.62
N VAL A 61 15.16 9.32 -12.98
CA VAL A 61 15.60 8.04 -13.57
C VAL A 61 14.75 7.67 -14.78
N VAL A 62 13.43 7.85 -14.72
CA VAL A 62 12.56 7.63 -15.89
C VAL A 62 12.90 8.61 -17.03
N PHE A 63 13.04 9.90 -16.71
CA PHE A 63 13.34 10.95 -17.68
C PHE A 63 14.74 10.92 -18.25
N PHE A 64 15.68 10.22 -17.60
CA PHE A 64 17.03 9.98 -18.12
C PHE A 64 17.02 9.38 -19.53
N THR A 65 16.06 8.48 -19.79
CA THR A 65 15.89 7.77 -21.07
C THR A 65 15.67 8.71 -22.27
N GLN A 66 15.15 9.92 -22.02
CA GLN A 66 14.93 10.93 -23.07
C GLN A 66 16.25 11.36 -23.72
N ARG A 67 17.35 11.33 -22.98
CA ARG A 67 18.65 11.84 -23.43
C ARG A 67 19.71 10.77 -23.60
N TYR A 68 19.67 9.73 -22.78
CA TYR A 68 20.70 8.71 -22.71
C TYR A 68 20.11 7.31 -22.76
N ASP A 69 20.89 6.33 -23.22
CA ASP A 69 20.51 4.93 -23.15
C ASP A 69 20.92 4.33 -21.80
N PRO A 70 19.98 3.81 -20.98
CA PRO A 70 20.33 3.12 -19.74
C PRO A 70 21.25 1.91 -19.94
N ALA A 71 21.29 1.30 -21.13
CA ALA A 71 22.21 0.21 -21.44
C ALA A 71 23.69 0.64 -21.49
N GLU A 72 23.95 1.93 -21.67
CA GLU A 72 25.31 2.49 -21.70
C GLU A 72 25.82 2.93 -20.32
N VAL A 73 24.97 2.90 -19.30
CA VAL A 73 25.34 3.29 -17.93
C VAL A 73 26.21 2.20 -17.31
N LYS A 74 27.42 2.59 -16.90
CA LYS A 74 28.34 1.71 -16.18
C LYS A 74 27.98 1.69 -14.69
N PRO A 75 27.97 0.51 -14.04
CA PRO A 75 27.84 0.43 -12.59
C PRO A 75 28.93 1.25 -11.88
N ALA A 76 28.62 1.72 -10.67
CA ALA A 76 29.61 2.34 -9.80
C ALA A 76 30.69 1.32 -9.39
N SER A 77 31.81 1.79 -8.83
CA SER A 77 32.85 0.88 -8.30
C SER A 77 32.33 -0.02 -7.17
N GLU A 78 31.37 0.48 -6.39
CA GLU A 78 30.67 -0.26 -5.33
C GLU A 78 29.14 -0.17 -5.56
N PRO A 79 28.56 -0.98 -6.46
CA PRO A 79 27.15 -0.85 -6.87
C PRO A 79 26.14 -0.99 -5.72
N SER A 80 26.47 -1.76 -4.68
CA SER A 80 25.62 -1.94 -3.49
C SER A 80 25.53 -0.70 -2.60
N ALA A 81 26.48 0.23 -2.73
CA ALA A 81 26.51 1.51 -2.02
C ALA A 81 26.15 2.71 -2.92
N SER A 82 25.73 2.45 -4.16
CA SER A 82 25.38 3.50 -5.11
C SER A 82 24.16 4.30 -4.65
N THR A 83 24.30 5.63 -4.63
CA THR A 83 23.19 6.55 -4.35
C THR A 83 22.44 6.99 -5.62
N ASP A 84 23.03 6.75 -6.80
CA ASP A 84 22.33 6.85 -8.08
C ASP A 84 21.73 5.48 -8.43
N PRO A 85 20.40 5.36 -8.59
CA PRO A 85 19.76 4.12 -8.99
C PRO A 85 20.31 3.57 -10.31
N LEU A 86 20.70 4.42 -11.27
CA LEU A 86 21.17 4.00 -12.59
C LEU A 86 22.51 3.26 -12.54
N THR A 87 23.34 3.51 -11.52
CA THR A 87 24.67 2.89 -11.35
C THR A 87 24.73 1.82 -10.26
N GLY A 88 23.59 1.50 -9.64
CA GLY A 88 23.50 0.51 -8.55
C GLY A 88 23.49 -0.95 -9.03
N VAL A 89 23.27 -1.87 -8.08
CA VAL A 89 23.14 -3.32 -8.36
C VAL A 89 22.03 -3.59 -9.38
N PHE A 90 20.92 -2.86 -9.28
CA PHE A 90 19.78 -2.93 -10.19
C PHE A 90 19.78 -1.72 -11.15
N GLY A 91 20.94 -1.44 -11.76
CA GLY A 91 21.19 -0.27 -12.60
C GLY A 91 20.57 -0.32 -14.00
N GLY A 92 20.91 0.67 -14.84
CA GLY A 92 20.49 0.72 -16.25
C GLY A 92 18.97 0.64 -16.44
N TRP A 93 18.51 -0.25 -17.32
CA TRP A 93 17.08 -0.41 -17.61
C TRP A 93 16.27 -0.90 -16.40
N GLU A 94 16.86 -1.76 -15.55
CA GLU A 94 16.18 -2.24 -14.35
C GLU A 94 15.91 -1.09 -13.35
N ALA A 95 16.81 -0.11 -13.28
CA ALA A 95 16.59 1.10 -12.47
C ALA A 95 15.41 1.93 -12.99
N VAL A 96 15.23 1.99 -14.31
CA VAL A 96 14.09 2.68 -14.95
C VAL A 96 12.78 1.95 -14.64
N GLU A 97 12.77 0.63 -14.78
CA GLU A 97 11.61 -0.22 -14.45
C GLU A 97 11.21 -0.04 -12.97
N ASN A 98 12.17 -0.19 -12.06
CA ASN A 98 11.94 -0.05 -10.61
C ASN A 98 11.51 1.36 -10.22
N SER A 99 12.05 2.39 -10.89
CA SER A 99 11.65 3.78 -10.63
C SER A 99 10.22 4.06 -11.11
N ALA A 100 9.81 3.53 -12.27
CA ALA A 100 8.43 3.65 -12.74
C ALA A 100 7.44 2.96 -11.80
N LEU A 101 7.75 1.76 -11.32
CA LEU A 101 6.94 1.06 -10.30
C LEU A 101 6.87 1.85 -8.99
N THR A 102 8.02 2.37 -8.52
CA THR A 102 8.06 3.18 -7.30
C THR A 102 7.16 4.40 -7.41
N LEU A 103 7.07 5.06 -8.57
CA LEU A 103 6.15 6.18 -8.78
C LEU A 103 4.68 5.74 -8.75
N ALA A 104 4.36 4.58 -9.34
CA ALA A 104 3.00 4.04 -9.34
C ALA A 104 2.52 3.71 -7.91
N ASP A 105 3.35 3.02 -7.13
CA ASP A 105 3.05 2.67 -5.73
C ASP A 105 3.06 3.89 -4.83
N SER A 106 3.98 4.84 -5.05
CA SER A 106 4.05 6.08 -4.28
C SER A 106 2.79 6.95 -4.45
N ALA A 107 2.01 6.76 -5.51
CA ALA A 107 0.73 7.44 -5.68
C ALA A 107 -0.23 7.16 -4.50
N ASP A 108 -0.20 5.98 -3.88
CA ASP A 108 -0.99 5.69 -2.66
C ASP A 108 -0.58 6.59 -1.48
N LEU A 109 0.69 6.98 -1.40
CA LEU A 109 1.18 7.87 -0.34
C LEU A 109 0.65 9.29 -0.46
N LEU A 110 0.16 9.69 -1.64
CA LEU A 110 -0.54 10.95 -1.91
C LEU A 110 -2.00 10.92 -1.45
N MET A 111 -2.54 9.74 -1.13
CA MET A 111 -3.89 9.55 -0.59
C MET A 111 -3.89 9.26 0.92
N THR A 112 -2.73 9.16 1.55
CA THR A 112 -2.64 8.86 2.99
C THR A 112 -3.19 10.01 3.85
N PRO A 113 -4.21 9.76 4.71
CA PRO A 113 -4.75 10.77 5.60
C PRO A 113 -3.74 11.35 6.58
N GLY A 114 -3.95 12.60 6.99
CA GLY A 114 -3.15 13.28 8.02
C GLY A 114 -1.81 13.84 7.54
N ARG A 115 -1.41 13.59 6.29
CA ARG A 115 -0.24 14.23 5.71
C ARG A 115 -0.52 15.72 5.46
N LYS A 116 0.41 16.57 5.90
CA LYS A 116 0.33 18.02 5.70
C LYS A 116 1.04 18.46 4.42
N CYS A 117 0.58 19.55 3.86
CA CYS A 117 1.29 20.31 2.85
C CYS A 117 2.46 21.08 3.45
N SER A 118 3.35 21.61 2.60
CA SER A 118 4.57 22.28 3.07
C SER A 118 4.33 23.53 3.92
N ASN A 119 3.13 24.12 3.81
CA ASN A 119 2.67 25.27 4.59
C ASN A 119 1.81 24.86 5.80
N GLY A 120 1.76 23.57 6.16
CA GLY A 120 0.99 23.06 7.30
C GLY A 120 -0.49 22.82 7.04
N ARG A 121 -1.02 23.15 5.85
CA ARG A 121 -2.40 22.85 5.47
C ARG A 121 -2.63 21.35 5.31
N ASP A 122 -3.88 20.93 5.45
CA ASP A 122 -4.26 19.58 5.09
C ASP A 122 -4.13 19.36 3.58
N MET A 123 -3.75 18.15 3.21
CA MET A 123 -3.81 17.75 1.80
C MET A 123 -5.26 17.72 1.32
N PRO A 124 -5.52 18.09 0.05
CA PRO A 124 -6.87 18.22 -0.50
C PRO A 124 -7.47 16.86 -0.88
N LEU A 125 -7.42 15.88 0.04
CA LEU A 125 -7.82 14.49 -0.20
C LEU A 125 -9.32 14.35 -0.56
N ALA A 126 -10.14 15.30 -0.13
CA ALA A 126 -11.57 15.36 -0.45
C ALA A 126 -11.87 15.97 -1.83
N ASN A 127 -10.89 16.59 -2.49
CA ASN A 127 -11.08 17.21 -3.79
C ASN A 127 -11.10 16.12 -4.88
N ALA A 128 -12.19 16.03 -5.65
CA ALA A 128 -12.34 15.02 -6.69
C ALA A 128 -11.22 15.08 -7.74
N ASP A 129 -10.77 16.28 -8.09
CA ASP A 129 -9.67 16.46 -9.04
C ASP A 129 -8.32 16.01 -8.46
N TRP A 130 -8.09 16.11 -7.14
CA TRP A 130 -6.90 15.53 -6.51
C TRP A 130 -6.86 14.02 -6.72
N VAL A 131 -7.97 13.33 -6.40
CA VAL A 131 -8.10 11.88 -6.58
C VAL A 131 -7.87 11.50 -8.05
N GLN A 132 -8.50 12.23 -8.98
CA GLN A 132 -8.35 12.00 -10.41
C GLN A 132 -6.88 12.16 -10.86
N MET A 133 -6.19 13.21 -10.42
CA MET A 133 -4.80 13.45 -10.81
C MET A 133 -3.84 12.43 -10.20
N VAL A 134 -4.09 11.96 -8.97
CA VAL A 134 -3.30 10.88 -8.34
C VAL A 134 -3.47 9.58 -9.11
N ASN A 135 -4.69 9.23 -9.52
CA ASN A 135 -4.94 8.07 -10.38
C ASN A 135 -4.25 8.23 -11.74
N GLY A 136 -4.34 9.41 -12.35
CA GLY A 136 -3.64 9.71 -13.61
C GLY A 136 -2.12 9.57 -13.51
N LEU A 137 -1.52 9.94 -12.37
CA LEU A 137 -0.10 9.73 -12.12
C LEU A 137 0.25 8.24 -12.01
N ARG A 138 -0.59 7.45 -11.32
CA ARG A 138 -0.42 5.98 -11.26
C ARG A 138 -0.46 5.36 -12.63
N ASP A 139 -1.46 5.71 -13.44
CA ASP A 139 -1.63 5.17 -14.79
C ASP A 139 -0.47 5.56 -15.70
N ALA A 140 -0.02 6.82 -15.64
CA ALA A 140 1.14 7.30 -16.37
C ALA A 140 2.43 6.57 -15.95
N SER A 141 2.59 6.29 -14.65
CA SER A 141 3.73 5.54 -14.13
C SER A 141 3.71 4.08 -14.60
N MET A 142 2.53 3.45 -14.64
CA MET A 142 2.37 2.11 -15.20
C MET A 142 2.58 2.06 -16.71
N PHE A 143 2.22 3.12 -17.43
CA PHE A 143 2.56 3.27 -18.85
C PHE A 143 4.09 3.35 -19.04
N ALA A 144 4.78 4.14 -18.22
CA ALA A 144 6.24 4.22 -18.23
C ALA A 144 6.91 2.88 -17.87
N TYR A 145 6.39 2.14 -16.90
CA TYR A 145 6.89 0.80 -16.58
C TYR A 145 6.76 -0.16 -17.77
N LYS A 146 5.60 -0.20 -18.41
CA LYS A 146 5.38 -1.04 -19.60
C LYS A 146 6.29 -0.65 -20.77
N ALA A 147 6.54 0.64 -20.96
CA ALA A 147 7.51 1.12 -21.94
C ALA A 147 8.94 0.70 -21.57
N ALA A 148 9.33 0.82 -20.31
CA ALA A 148 10.66 0.45 -19.82
C ALA A 148 10.99 -1.04 -20.05
N LEU A 149 10.01 -1.93 -19.87
CA LEU A 149 10.16 -3.37 -20.16
C LEU A 149 10.57 -3.67 -21.61
N THR A 150 10.26 -2.76 -22.55
CA THR A 150 10.63 -2.93 -23.96
C THR A 150 12.04 -2.46 -24.28
N LYS A 151 12.69 -1.74 -23.37
CA LYS A 151 14.03 -1.14 -23.53
C LYS A 151 14.17 -0.30 -24.81
N ASP A 152 13.07 0.35 -25.17
CA ASP A 152 12.93 1.15 -26.40
C ASP A 152 12.82 2.63 -26.03
N ARG A 153 13.82 3.41 -26.45
CA ARG A 153 13.89 4.83 -26.11
C ARG A 153 12.78 5.66 -26.76
N ASP A 154 12.30 5.30 -27.94
CA ASP A 154 11.23 6.03 -28.60
C ASP A 154 9.91 5.84 -27.85
N LYS A 155 9.64 4.62 -27.37
CA LYS A 155 8.51 4.37 -26.45
C LYS A 155 8.67 5.12 -25.13
N MET A 156 9.90 5.22 -24.62
CA MET A 156 10.16 5.97 -23.39
C MET A 156 10.01 7.49 -23.57
N LEU A 157 10.26 8.05 -24.76
CA LEU A 157 9.98 9.46 -25.05
C LEU A 157 8.48 9.74 -24.92
N GLN A 158 7.64 8.89 -25.50
CA GLN A 158 6.19 8.99 -25.35
C GLN A 158 5.77 8.83 -23.88
N ALA A 159 6.32 7.85 -23.17
CA ALA A 159 5.99 7.65 -21.77
C ALA A 159 6.44 8.81 -20.87
N SER A 160 7.58 9.43 -21.19
CA SER A 160 8.08 10.60 -20.48
C SER A 160 7.15 11.79 -20.65
N ASP A 161 6.60 12.02 -21.85
CA ASP A 161 5.63 13.09 -22.10
C ASP A 161 4.33 12.88 -21.30
N VAL A 162 3.79 11.65 -21.32
CA VAL A 162 2.59 11.28 -20.54
C VAL A 162 2.84 11.48 -19.04
N LEU A 163 4.00 11.02 -18.53
CA LEU A 163 4.37 11.18 -17.12
C LEU A 163 4.57 12.64 -16.74
N ALA A 164 5.28 13.43 -17.55
CA ALA A 164 5.49 14.87 -17.32
C ALA A 164 4.17 15.65 -17.31
N THR A 165 3.24 15.30 -18.20
CA THR A 165 1.89 15.85 -18.24
C THR A 165 1.13 15.53 -16.94
N SER A 166 1.17 14.27 -16.49
CA SER A 166 0.52 13.88 -15.22
C SER A 166 1.06 14.65 -14.01
N CYS A 167 2.38 14.88 -13.95
CA CYS A 167 3.02 15.69 -12.92
C CYS A 167 2.53 17.15 -12.97
N SER A 168 2.41 17.71 -14.17
CA SER A 168 2.01 19.09 -14.40
C SER A 168 0.55 19.35 -14.03
N ASN A 169 -0.34 18.37 -14.23
CA ASN A 169 -1.75 18.46 -13.85
C ASN A 169 -1.92 18.80 -12.35
N CYS A 170 -1.17 18.11 -11.48
CA CYS A 170 -1.14 18.41 -10.05
C CYS A 170 -0.39 19.71 -9.75
N HIS A 171 0.82 19.87 -10.30
CA HIS A 171 1.68 21.00 -9.94
C HIS A 171 1.10 22.35 -10.36
N GLY A 172 0.41 22.43 -11.50
CA GLY A 172 -0.22 23.66 -11.97
C GLY A 172 -1.25 24.22 -11.01
N LYS A 173 -2.00 23.34 -10.33
CA LYS A 173 -3.04 23.74 -9.36
C LYS A 173 -2.53 23.80 -7.92
N TYR A 174 -1.81 22.78 -7.47
CA TYR A 174 -1.49 22.56 -6.07
C TYR A 174 -0.06 22.95 -5.68
N ARG A 175 0.82 23.29 -6.65
CA ARG A 175 2.20 23.73 -6.38
C ARG A 175 2.55 25.08 -7.04
N PRO A 176 1.82 26.16 -6.72
CA PRO A 176 2.20 27.49 -7.17
C PRO A 176 3.59 27.89 -6.63
N GLY A 177 4.24 28.82 -7.33
CA GLY A 177 5.56 29.32 -6.95
C GLY A 177 5.60 29.91 -5.54
N ASN A 178 4.54 30.60 -5.12
CA ASN A 178 4.41 31.06 -3.75
C ASN A 178 4.10 29.88 -2.80
N ALA A 179 5.07 29.54 -1.96
CA ALA A 179 4.98 28.43 -1.01
C ALA A 179 3.84 28.55 0.01
N ALA A 180 3.46 29.78 0.40
CA ALA A 180 2.32 30.02 1.30
C ALA A 180 1.01 29.51 0.72
N ASN A 181 0.92 29.44 -0.62
CA ASN A 181 -0.28 29.07 -1.34
C ASN A 181 -0.25 27.62 -1.87
N ARG A 182 0.64 26.75 -1.37
CA ARG A 182 0.69 25.35 -1.80
C ARG A 182 -0.48 24.54 -1.23
N CYS A 183 -0.95 23.57 -2.02
CA CYS A 183 -2.12 22.72 -1.78
C CYS A 183 -3.43 23.47 -1.53
N ARG A 184 -3.82 24.35 -2.44
CA ARG A 184 -5.04 25.16 -2.30
C ARG A 184 -6.28 24.26 -2.25
N PRO A 185 -7.26 24.45 -1.36
CA PRO A 185 -7.84 25.75 -0.96
C PRO A 185 -7.17 26.43 0.22
#